data_AF-A0A7S2MGP7-F1
#
_entry.id   AF-A0A7S2MGP7-F1
#
_cell.length_a   1.000
_cell.length_b   1.000
_cell.length_c   1.000
_cell.angle_alpha   90.00
_cell.angle_beta   90.00
_cell.angle_gamma   90.00
#
_symmetry.space_group_name_H-M   'P 1'
#
loop_
_entity.id
_entity.type
_entity.pdbx_description
1 polymer ?
#
loop_
_entity_poly.entity_id
_entity_poly.type
_entity_poly.pdbx_seq_one_letter_code
_entity_poly.pdbx_strand_id
1 'polypeptide(L)'
;RVVVVLEKVGLELCRELLTSSARGNTRPEVENELQIAYDCLATLLDSRLNKAGRLLIYLHSAKDLLVEVHPMFRLPDSLKRFAAVMYELIKKGEVPARGGGRPLMKSV
;
A
#
# COMPACT_ATOMS: atom_id res chain seq x y z
N ARG A 1 -2.23 3.66 21.83
CA ARG A 1 -2.21 3.72 20.36
C ARG A 1 -2.54 2.33 19.86
N VAL A 2 -3.36 2.19 18.83
CA VAL A 2 -3.68 0.90 18.23
C VAL A 2 -2.71 0.68 17.08
N VAL A 3 -2.15 -0.52 16.98
CA VAL A 3 -1.30 -0.94 15.87
C VAL A 3 -2.07 -1.98 15.07
N VAL A 4 -2.19 -1.76 13.76
CA VAL A 4 -2.77 -2.73 12.83
C VAL A 4 -1.69 -3.13 11.84
N VAL A 5 -1.47 -4.44 11.73
CA VAL A 5 -0.58 -5.03 10.74
C VAL A 5 -1.45 -5.79 9.75
N LEU A 6 -1.42 -5.39 8.48
CA LEU A 6 -2.02 -6.17 7.40
C LEU A 6 -0.98 -7.22 6.97
N GLU A 7 -1.24 -8.47 7.35
CA GLU A 7 -0.36 -9.61 7.11
C GLU A 7 -0.56 -10.21 5.72
N LYS A 8 0.52 -10.79 5.17
CA LYS A 8 0.53 -11.50 3.87
C LYS A 8 -0.03 -10.66 2.72
N VAL A 9 0.32 -9.39 2.66
CA VAL A 9 -0.07 -8.53 1.54
C VAL A 9 0.77 -8.86 0.31
N GLY A 10 0.14 -9.22 -0.80
CA GLY A 10 0.81 -9.56 -2.07
C GLY A 10 1.44 -8.38 -2.82
N LEU A 11 2.23 -7.52 -2.15
CA LEU A 11 2.83 -6.32 -2.75
C LEU A 11 3.71 -6.65 -3.98
N GLU A 12 4.32 -7.82 -4.02
CA GLU A 12 5.09 -8.33 -5.16
C GLU A 12 4.28 -8.49 -6.46
N LEU A 13 2.96 -8.68 -6.33
CA LEU A 13 2.05 -8.79 -7.47
C LEU A 13 1.82 -7.44 -8.17
N CYS A 14 2.24 -6.33 -7.55
CA CYS A 14 2.12 -5.00 -8.15
C CYS A 14 2.81 -4.93 -9.52
N ARG A 15 3.98 -5.56 -9.69
CA ARG A 15 4.67 -5.61 -10.99
C ARG A 15 3.85 -6.35 -12.03
N GLU A 16 3.26 -7.47 -11.66
CA GLU A 16 2.43 -8.26 -12.56
C GLU A 16 1.22 -7.45 -13.03
N LEU A 17 0.43 -6.89 -12.09
CA LEU A 17 -0.75 -6.07 -12.40
C LEU A 17 -0.42 -4.92 -13.37
N LEU A 18 0.71 -4.24 -13.16
CA LEU A 18 1.14 -3.13 -14.03
C LEU A 18 1.50 -3.60 -15.45
N THR A 19 2.11 -4.78 -15.60
CA THR A 19 2.48 -5.32 -16.93
C THR A 19 1.32 -6.00 -17.67
N SER A 20 0.36 -6.57 -16.93
CA SER A 20 -0.79 -7.28 -17.51
C SER A 20 -1.73 -6.33 -18.25
N SER A 21 -1.82 -5.07 -17.81
CA SER A 21 -2.60 -4.05 -18.51
C SER A 21 -2.03 -3.68 -19.88
N ALA A 22 -0.74 -3.91 -20.14
CA ALA A 22 -0.15 -3.72 -21.47
C ALA A 22 -0.40 -4.91 -22.41
N ARG A 23 -0.76 -6.07 -21.85
CA ARG A 23 -0.94 -7.34 -22.59
C ARG A 23 -2.40 -7.83 -22.63
N GLY A 24 -3.33 -7.09 -22.03
CA GLY A 24 -4.78 -7.39 -22.06
C GLY A 24 -5.20 -8.65 -21.29
N ASN A 25 -4.34 -9.19 -20.42
CA ASN A 25 -4.58 -10.46 -19.73
C ASN A 25 -4.22 -10.34 -18.23
N THR A 26 -5.02 -9.60 -17.46
CA THR A 26 -4.85 -9.53 -16.01
C THR A 26 -5.52 -10.74 -15.38
N ARG A 27 -4.75 -11.51 -14.58
CA ARG A 27 -5.32 -12.61 -13.80
C ARG A 27 -6.20 -12.02 -12.70
N PRO A 28 -7.48 -12.40 -12.60
CA PRO A 28 -8.40 -11.84 -11.61
C PRO A 28 -7.94 -12.13 -10.17
N GLU A 29 -7.22 -13.23 -9.94
CA GLU A 29 -6.64 -13.59 -8.64
C GLU A 29 -5.68 -12.50 -8.12
N VAL A 30 -4.79 -12.00 -8.98
CA VAL A 30 -3.82 -10.95 -8.64
C VAL A 30 -4.52 -9.64 -8.31
N GLU A 31 -5.54 -9.30 -9.10
CA GLU A 31 -6.32 -8.09 -8.88
C GLU A 31 -7.08 -8.17 -7.54
N ASN A 32 -7.73 -9.29 -7.26
CA ASN A 32 -8.48 -9.52 -6.03
C ASN A 32 -7.61 -9.41 -4.78
N GLU A 33 -6.41 -10.01 -4.79
CA GLU A 33 -5.51 -9.98 -3.64
C GLU A 33 -5.04 -8.55 -3.30
N LEU A 34 -4.65 -7.78 -4.32
CA LEU A 34 -4.27 -6.38 -4.16
C LEU A 34 -5.47 -5.50 -3.77
N GLN A 35 -6.67 -5.81 -4.29
CA GLN A 35 -7.90 -5.09 -3.99
C GLN A 35 -8.28 -5.21 -2.51
N ILE A 36 -8.14 -6.38 -1.90
CA ILE A 36 -8.37 -6.57 -0.46
C ILE A 36 -7.48 -5.63 0.36
N ALA A 37 -6.18 -5.60 0.06
CA ALA A 37 -5.24 -4.73 0.77
C ALA A 37 -5.56 -3.24 0.56
N TYR A 38 -5.94 -2.87 -0.66
CA TYR A 38 -6.37 -1.51 -1.00
C TYR A 38 -7.60 -1.08 -0.20
N ASP A 39 -8.64 -1.92 -0.13
CA ASP A 39 -9.89 -1.62 0.57
C ASP A 39 -9.71 -1.60 2.10
N CYS A 40 -8.91 -2.53 2.63
CA CYS A 40 -8.53 -2.52 4.04
C CYS A 40 -7.79 -1.24 4.40
N LEU A 41 -6.81 -0.83 3.59
CA LEU A 41 -6.04 0.39 3.83
C LEU A 41 -6.94 1.64 3.73
N ALA A 42 -7.85 1.69 2.75
CA ALA A 42 -8.84 2.77 2.64
C ALA A 42 -9.66 2.90 3.95
N THR A 43 -10.21 1.78 4.41
CA THR A 43 -11.03 1.73 5.63
C THR A 43 -10.26 2.18 6.87
N LEU A 44 -9.00 1.74 7.00
CA LEU A 44 -8.14 2.13 8.12
C LEU A 44 -7.80 3.61 8.10
N LEU A 45 -7.44 4.16 6.93
CA LEU A 45 -7.11 5.58 6.77
C LEU A 45 -8.31 6.50 7.03
N ASP A 46 -9.52 6.07 6.66
CA ASP A 46 -10.75 6.85 6.89
C ASP A 46 -11.33 6.73 8.30
N SER A 47 -10.84 5.76 9.08
CA SER A 47 -11.30 5.52 10.44
C SER A 47 -11.15 6.77 11.33
N ARG A 48 -12.08 6.94 12.29
CA ARG A 48 -11.99 7.99 13.31
C ARG A 48 -10.69 7.88 14.11
N LEU A 49 -10.15 6.67 14.23
CA LEU A 49 -8.93 6.40 14.98
C LEU A 49 -7.67 6.95 14.27
N ASN A 50 -7.60 6.81 12.95
CA ASN A 50 -6.55 7.43 12.14
C ASN A 50 -6.65 8.96 12.21
N LYS A 51 -7.86 9.51 12.05
CA LYS A 51 -8.15 10.96 12.16
C LYS A 51 -7.76 11.54 13.53
N ALA A 52 -7.85 10.75 14.60
CA ALA A 52 -7.42 11.13 15.94
C ALA A 52 -5.92 10.94 16.20
N GLY A 53 -5.12 10.48 15.22
CA GLY A 53 -3.68 10.24 15.36
C GLY A 53 -3.34 9.07 16.30
N ARG A 54 -4.28 8.12 16.48
CA ARG A 54 -4.14 7.01 17.44
C ARG A 54 -3.94 5.64 16.78
N LEU A 55 -3.90 5.58 15.45
CA LEU A 55 -3.69 4.38 14.67
C LEU A 55 -2.29 4.39 14.03
N LEU A 56 -1.58 3.28 14.16
CA LEU A 56 -0.36 2.97 13.40
C LEU A 56 -0.70 1.81 12.45
N ILE A 57 -0.33 1.94 11.18
CA ILE A 57 -0.65 0.97 10.14
C ILE A 57 0.67 0.44 9.57
N TYR A 58 0.80 -0.88 9.55
CA TYR A 58 1.90 -1.57 8.88
C TYR A 58 1.34 -2.53 7.82
N LEU A 59 2.03 -2.65 6.69
CA LEU A 59 1.80 -3.69 5.70
C LEU A 59 2.96 -4.67 5.78
N HIS A 60 2.67 -5.95 5.98
CA HIS A 60 3.67 -7.01 5.98
C HIS A 60 3.44 -7.89 4.75
N SER A 61 4.42 -7.91 3.85
CA SER A 61 4.31 -8.65 2.60
C SER A 61 4.61 -10.14 2.79
N ALA A 62 4.20 -10.97 1.83
CA ALA A 62 4.55 -12.39 1.81
C ALA A 62 6.07 -12.65 1.67
N LYS A 63 6.85 -11.63 1.29
CA LYS A 63 8.31 -11.69 1.17
C LYS A 63 9.03 -10.98 2.32
N ASP A 64 8.41 -10.92 3.49
CA ASP A 64 9.00 -10.39 4.72
C ASP A 64 9.37 -8.90 4.62
N LEU A 65 8.71 -8.15 3.73
CA LEU A 65 8.85 -6.69 3.65
C LEU A 65 7.83 -6.05 4.58
N LEU A 66 8.32 -5.38 5.62
CA LEU A 66 7.49 -4.57 6.50
C LEU A 66 7.49 -3.11 6.00
N VAL A 67 6.30 -2.53 5.88
CA VAL A 67 6.11 -1.15 5.43
C VAL A 67 5.32 -0.38 6.48
N GLU A 68 5.87 0.71 6.99
CA GLU A 68 5.14 1.68 7.78
C GLU A 68 4.36 2.63 6.86
N VAL A 69 3.06 2.82 7.13
CA VAL A 69 2.22 3.76 6.39
C VAL A 69 1.95 4.99 7.24
N HIS A 70 2.31 6.16 6.71
CA HIS A 70 2.10 7.44 7.37
C HIS A 70 0.59 7.79 7.41
N PRO A 71 0.04 8.30 8.53
CA PRO A 71 -1.38 8.64 8.65
C PRO A 71 -1.91 9.66 7.62
N MET A 72 -1.02 10.50 7.06
CA MET A 72 -1.36 11.48 6.02
C MET A 72 -1.26 10.93 4.59
N PHE A 73 -0.87 9.67 4.42
CA PHE A 73 -0.87 9.04 3.10
C PHE A 73 -2.30 9.08 2.54
N ARG A 74 -2.44 9.64 1.34
CA ARG A 74 -3.70 9.61 0.59
C ARG A 74 -3.66 8.43 -0.35
N LEU A 75 -4.62 7.52 -0.18
CA LEU A 75 -4.77 6.39 -1.07
C LEU A 75 -5.03 6.89 -2.51
N PRO A 76 -4.32 6.38 -3.52
CA PRO A 76 -4.61 6.68 -4.92
C PRO A 76 -6.04 6.25 -5.29
N ASP A 77 -6.66 6.95 -6.24
CA ASP A 77 -8.05 6.75 -6.67
C ASP A 77 -8.32 5.47 -7.50
N SER A 78 -7.27 4.67 -7.78
CA SER A 78 -7.39 3.42 -8.53
C SER A 78 -6.35 2.41 -8.09
N LEU A 79 -6.72 1.13 -8.14
CA LEU A 79 -5.84 0.01 -7.79
C LEU A 79 -4.55 0.02 -8.60
N LYS A 80 -4.59 0.40 -9.88
CA LYS A 80 -3.40 0.50 -10.74
C LYS A 80 -2.42 1.57 -10.27
N ARG A 81 -2.91 2.75 -9.87
CA ARG A 81 -2.04 3.81 -9.32
C ARG A 81 -1.49 3.43 -7.95
N PHE A 82 -2.31 2.76 -7.13
CA PHE A 82 -1.85 2.16 -5.88
C PHE A 82 -0.70 1.16 -6.13
N ALA A 83 -0.87 0.23 -7.07
CA ALA A 83 0.17 -0.73 -7.43
C ALA A 83 1.43 -0.05 -7.96
N ALA A 84 1.31 1.05 -8.71
CA ALA A 84 2.46 1.84 -9.16
C ALA A 84 3.23 2.46 -7.97
N VAL A 85 2.53 3.02 -6.99
CA VAL A 85 3.16 3.58 -5.77
C VAL A 85 3.83 2.48 -4.95
N MET A 86 3.17 1.34 -4.75
CA MET A 86 3.74 0.21 -4.01
C MET A 86 4.93 -0.42 -4.72
N TYR A 87 4.91 -0.48 -6.05
CA TYR A 87 6.05 -0.95 -6.83
C TYR A 87 7.25 0.00 -6.71
N GLU A 88 7.02 1.31 -6.72
CA GLU A 88 8.09 2.28 -6.49
C GLU A 88 8.63 2.23 -5.06
N LEU A 89 7.75 2.00 -4.06
CA LEU A 89 8.17 1.74 -2.68
C LEU A 89 9.09 0.52 -2.58
N ILE A 90 8.75 -0.60 -3.21
CA ILE A 90 9.61 -1.81 -3.22
C ILE A 90 10.98 -1.51 -3.84
N LYS A 91 11.02 -0.70 -4.90
CA LYS A 91 12.28 -0.38 -5.60
C LYS A 91 13.17 0.61 -4.86
N LYS A 92 12.58 1.59 -4.17
CA LYS A 92 13.31 2.71 -3.55
C LYS A 92 13.42 2.60 -2.03
N GLY A 93 12.64 1.70 -1.42
CA GLY A 93 12.53 1.55 0.03
C GLY A 93 11.64 2.59 0.71
N GLU A 94 11.23 3.66 0.01
CA GLU A 94 10.37 4.71 0.54
C GLU A 94 9.56 5.42 -0.56
N VAL A 95 8.47 6.07 -0.14
CA VAL A 95 7.68 7.00 -0.96
C VAL A 95 7.77 8.39 -0.33
N PRO A 96 8.46 9.36 -0.95
CA PRO A 96 8.65 10.68 -0.37
C PRO A 96 7.35 11.50 -0.38
N ALA A 97 7.20 12.39 0.59
CA ALA A 97 6.13 13.39 0.57
C ALA A 97 6.42 14.47 -0.50
N ARG A 98 5.39 14.89 -1.25
CA ARG A 98 5.45 16.07 -2.13
C ARG A 98 5.61 17.33 -1.27
N GLY A 99 6.85 17.73 -0.98
CA GLY A 99 7.15 18.91 -0.15
C GLY A 99 8.34 18.78 0.79
N GLY A 100 9.10 17.67 0.76
CA GLY A 100 10.36 17.56 1.52
C GLY A 100 10.20 17.24 3.01
N GLY A 101 9.14 16.53 3.38
CA GLY A 101 8.90 16.05 4.75
C GLY A 101 9.24 14.57 4.96
N ARG A 102 8.76 13.98 6.05
CA ARG A 102 8.88 12.54 6.30
C ARG A 102 8.25 11.74 5.14
N PRO A 103 8.81 10.59 4.76
CA PRO A 103 8.20 9.71 3.76
C PRO A 103 6.77 9.33 4.14
N LEU A 104 5.90 9.23 3.15
CA LEU A 104 4.52 8.78 3.34
C LEU A 104 4.44 7.26 3.56
N MET A 105 5.41 6.53 3.04
CA MET A 105 5.60 5.10 3.28
C MET A 105 7.09 4.82 3.35
N LYS A 106 7.48 3.89 4.22
CA LYS A 106 8.87 3.48 4.37
C LYS A 106 8.95 2.00 4.71
N SER A 107 9.87 1.29 4.05
CA SER A 107 10.29 -0.05 4.47
C SER A 107 11.08 0.01 5.76
N VAL A 108 10.76 -0.86 6.70
CA VAL A 108 11.34 -0.92 8.06
C VAL A 108 12.04 -2.24 8.29
#